data_AF-A0A9D8RLY1-F1
#
_entry.id   AF-A0A9D8RLY1-F1
#
_cell.length_a   1.000
_cell.length_b   1.000
_cell.length_c   1.000
_cell.angle_alpha   90.00
_cell.angle_beta   90.00
_cell.angle_gamma   90.00
#
_symmetry.space_group_name_H-M   'P 1'
#
loop_
_entity.id
_entity.type
_entity.pdbx_description
1 polymer ?
#
loop_
_entity_poly.entity_id
_entity_poly.type
_entity_poly.pdbx_seq_one_letter_code
_entity_poly.pdbx_strand_id
1 'polypeptide(L)'
;MKKFTLLLALAVLTLSTAFAQTIDRVEPLFWWAGMKNPELQLMVYGKDIASYRPSIADENVKIKSINTFESPNYMILYLDVENAKPGTFDITFRDGKKQMVYSYELKQRRPSTDDIQGYDSSDVLYLVMPDRFANGDPLNDQVPMSAEYQIDRSKFLARHGGDLKGIEDHLDYLVDLGVTAIWLNPVLENDARGGSYHGYFSTDMYHVDRRLGGNEDYCRLIEKAHEKGLRVVMDIIFNHIGPLHPWVLDPPAKDWINESPSPRGNHQKSVFYDPYASDYDTDVMKYSGFHVDINQANPHIARYLIQNTIWWIEYARIDAIRQDTYPYADYEMMRQWNLDVMAEYPQFNIVGEVWTEHAIGTSWWQKDSPLNKR
;
A
#
# COMPACT_ATOMS: atom_id res chain seq x y z
N MET A 1 -79.46 -24.32 -2.16
CA MET A 1 -78.40 -23.77 -1.30
C MET A 1 -77.09 -23.82 -2.08
N LYS A 2 -76.67 -22.69 -2.67
CA LYS A 2 -75.46 -22.59 -3.51
C LYS A 2 -74.25 -22.32 -2.62
N LYS A 3 -73.23 -23.19 -2.67
CA LYS A 3 -71.93 -22.97 -2.03
C LYS A 3 -71.06 -22.12 -2.96
N PHE A 4 -70.64 -20.95 -2.50
CA PHE A 4 -69.60 -20.14 -3.12
C PHE A 4 -68.26 -20.49 -2.47
N THR A 5 -67.29 -20.94 -3.26
CA THR A 5 -65.91 -21.13 -2.83
C THR A 5 -65.12 -19.90 -3.29
N LEU A 6 -64.65 -19.09 -2.34
CA LEU A 6 -63.82 -17.92 -2.60
C LEU A 6 -62.35 -18.36 -2.60
N LEU A 7 -61.67 -18.28 -3.75
CA LEU A 7 -60.23 -18.50 -3.88
C LEU A 7 -59.54 -17.13 -3.79
N LEU A 8 -58.81 -16.90 -2.69
CA LEU A 8 -57.97 -15.73 -2.48
C LEU A 8 -56.56 -16.05 -3.01
N ALA A 9 -56.20 -15.48 -4.15
CA ALA A 9 -54.84 -15.56 -4.68
C ALA A 9 -53.98 -14.47 -4.02
N LEU A 10 -53.05 -14.88 -3.15
CA LEU A 10 -52.07 -14.00 -2.51
C LEU A 10 -50.88 -13.82 -3.46
N ALA A 11 -50.80 -12.66 -4.12
CA ALA A 11 -49.63 -12.29 -4.92
C ALA A 11 -48.52 -11.81 -3.98
N VAL A 12 -47.49 -12.65 -3.79
CA VAL A 12 -46.25 -12.27 -3.10
C VAL A 12 -45.42 -11.44 -4.09
N LEU A 13 -45.42 -10.12 -3.93
CA LEU A 13 -44.42 -9.25 -4.55
C LEU A 13 -43.10 -9.44 -3.80
N THR A 14 -42.17 -10.16 -4.40
CA THR A 14 -40.75 -10.09 -4.03
C THR A 14 -40.22 -8.73 -4.48
N LEU A 15 -40.05 -7.79 -3.55
CA LEU A 15 -39.21 -6.62 -3.76
C LEU A 15 -37.76 -7.10 -3.86
N SER A 16 -37.24 -7.25 -5.07
CA SER A 16 -35.80 -7.26 -5.30
C SER A 16 -35.28 -5.84 -5.08
N THR A 17 -34.57 -5.63 -3.97
CA THR A 17 -33.73 -4.43 -3.81
C THR A 17 -32.64 -4.49 -4.88
N ALA A 18 -32.83 -3.76 -5.98
CA ALA A 18 -31.77 -3.50 -6.93
C ALA A 18 -30.71 -2.65 -6.22
N PHE A 19 -29.65 -3.27 -5.72
CA PHE A 19 -28.47 -2.54 -5.31
C PHE A 19 -27.95 -1.78 -6.54
N ALA A 20 -27.82 -0.47 -6.42
CA ALA A 20 -27.19 0.34 -7.45
C ALA A 20 -25.76 -0.16 -7.61
N GLN A 21 -25.33 -0.39 -8.85
CA GLN A 21 -23.92 -0.68 -9.13
C GLN A 21 -23.08 0.51 -8.66
N THR A 22 -22.06 0.25 -7.85
CA THR A 22 -21.12 1.26 -7.35
C THR A 22 -19.70 0.93 -7.81
N ILE A 23 -18.86 1.96 -7.81
CA ILE A 23 -17.41 1.79 -7.80
C ILE A 23 -17.03 1.68 -6.33
N ASP A 24 -16.40 0.58 -5.97
CA ASP A 24 -16.12 0.25 -4.57
C ASP A 24 -14.92 1.05 -4.07
N ARG A 25 -13.89 1.20 -4.92
CA ARG A 25 -12.64 1.90 -4.59
C ARG A 25 -11.89 2.33 -5.87
N VAL A 26 -11.12 3.41 -5.78
CA VAL A 26 -10.12 3.80 -6.79
C VAL A 26 -8.81 4.08 -6.08
N GLU A 27 -7.72 3.53 -6.60
CA GLU A 27 -6.37 3.68 -6.03
C GLU A 27 -5.39 4.21 -7.09
N PRO A 28 -4.54 5.22 -6.77
CA PRO A 28 -4.46 5.96 -5.51
C PRO A 28 -5.76 6.70 -5.16
N LEU A 29 -6.01 6.95 -3.86
CA LEU A 29 -7.26 7.56 -3.37
C LEU A 29 -7.52 8.96 -3.95
N PHE A 30 -6.45 9.67 -4.25
CA PHE A 30 -6.37 10.92 -5.00
C PHE A 30 -4.91 11.08 -5.45
N TRP A 31 -4.61 12.10 -6.26
CA TRP A 31 -3.24 12.38 -6.71
C TRP A 31 -2.90 13.87 -6.59
N TRP A 32 -1.77 14.30 -7.16
CA TRP A 32 -1.37 15.72 -7.21
C TRP A 32 -1.10 16.16 -8.64
N ALA A 33 -1.43 17.40 -8.94
CA ALA A 33 -0.98 18.06 -10.16
C ALA A 33 0.50 18.46 -10.04
N GLY A 34 1.26 18.38 -11.14
CA GLY A 34 2.66 18.82 -11.17
C GLY A 34 3.66 17.86 -10.51
N MET A 35 3.36 16.56 -10.46
CA MET A 35 4.37 15.52 -10.21
C MET A 35 5.35 15.45 -11.38
N LYS A 36 6.61 15.06 -11.14
CA LYS A 36 7.62 15.00 -12.21
C LYS A 36 7.29 13.95 -13.26
N ASN A 37 6.72 12.83 -12.84
CA ASN A 37 6.09 11.88 -13.74
C ASN A 37 4.61 12.25 -13.92
N PRO A 38 4.19 12.69 -15.13
CA PRO A 38 2.79 13.05 -15.40
C PRO A 38 1.89 11.85 -15.67
N GLU A 39 2.41 10.62 -15.70
CA GLU A 39 1.60 9.42 -15.89
C GLU A 39 1.00 8.95 -14.56
N LEU A 40 -0.33 8.78 -14.54
CA LEU A 40 -1.08 8.30 -13.39
C LEU A 40 -1.86 7.03 -13.73
N GLN A 41 -1.53 5.93 -13.06
CA GLN A 41 -2.30 4.69 -13.09
C GLN A 41 -3.39 4.72 -12.02
N LEU A 42 -4.65 4.56 -12.41
CA LEU A 42 -5.76 4.33 -11.49
C LEU A 42 -6.19 2.87 -11.54
N MET A 43 -6.15 2.18 -10.42
CA MET A 43 -6.78 0.87 -10.24
C MET A 43 -8.19 1.05 -9.69
N VAL A 44 -9.17 0.68 -10.50
CA VAL A 44 -10.60 0.82 -10.21
C VAL A 44 -11.14 -0.55 -9.80
N TYR A 45 -11.75 -0.59 -8.63
CA TYR A 45 -12.42 -1.75 -8.05
C TYR A 45 -13.92 -1.55 -8.16
N GLY A 46 -14.63 -2.55 -8.67
CA GLY A 46 -16.07 -2.51 -8.73
C GLY A 46 -16.61 -3.73 -9.42
N LYS A 47 -17.71 -4.28 -8.91
CA LYS A 47 -18.33 -5.46 -9.51
C LYS A 47 -18.59 -5.26 -11.01
N ASP A 48 -18.13 -6.17 -11.85
CA ASP A 48 -18.30 -6.11 -13.32
C ASP A 48 -17.77 -4.82 -13.98
N ILE A 49 -16.87 -4.06 -13.34
CA ILE A 49 -16.36 -2.78 -13.87
C ILE A 49 -15.71 -2.93 -15.25
N ALA A 50 -15.15 -4.10 -15.58
CA ALA A 50 -14.53 -4.39 -16.87
C ALA A 50 -15.50 -4.27 -18.06
N SER A 51 -16.83 -4.37 -17.85
CA SER A 51 -17.82 -4.17 -18.92
C SER A 51 -17.98 -2.71 -19.31
N TYR A 52 -17.61 -1.77 -18.43
CA TYR A 52 -17.82 -0.35 -18.64
C TYR A 52 -16.77 0.27 -19.58
N ARG A 53 -17.11 1.43 -20.14
CA ARG A 53 -16.22 2.28 -20.92
C ARG A 53 -16.03 3.61 -20.19
N PRO A 54 -14.84 3.88 -19.65
CA PRO A 54 -14.52 5.13 -18.98
C PRO A 54 -14.33 6.26 -20.00
N SER A 55 -14.69 7.47 -19.61
CA SER A 55 -14.49 8.71 -20.36
C SER A 55 -14.30 9.87 -19.40
N ILE A 56 -13.44 10.83 -19.77
CA ILE A 56 -13.15 12.02 -18.99
C ILE A 56 -13.46 13.24 -19.87
N ALA A 57 -14.21 14.20 -19.34
CA ALA A 57 -14.60 15.43 -20.01
C ALA A 57 -13.75 16.64 -19.55
N ASP A 58 -12.47 16.40 -19.30
CA ASP A 58 -11.46 17.41 -18.97
C ASP A 58 -10.41 17.41 -20.09
N GLU A 59 -10.14 18.57 -20.68
CA GLU A 59 -9.19 18.72 -21.78
C GLU A 59 -7.72 18.55 -21.35
N ASN A 60 -7.44 18.67 -20.05
CA ASN A 60 -6.10 18.57 -19.47
C ASN A 60 -5.79 17.19 -18.87
N VAL A 61 -6.77 16.29 -18.83
CA VAL A 61 -6.61 14.92 -18.32
C VAL A 61 -7.00 13.93 -19.41
N LYS A 62 -6.04 13.12 -19.89
CA LYS A 62 -6.27 12.21 -21.02
C LYS A 62 -6.11 10.76 -20.60
N ILE A 63 -7.07 9.92 -20.97
CA ILE A 63 -6.92 8.46 -20.85
C ILE A 63 -5.96 7.98 -21.96
N LYS A 64 -4.78 7.48 -21.57
CA LYS A 64 -3.80 6.88 -22.48
C LYS A 64 -4.16 5.44 -22.83
N SER A 65 -4.56 4.64 -21.84
CA SER A 65 -4.96 3.26 -22.04
C SER A 65 -5.91 2.78 -20.94
N ILE A 66 -6.66 1.74 -21.28
CA ILE A 66 -7.60 1.06 -20.39
C ILE A 66 -7.25 -0.42 -20.45
N ASN A 67 -7.02 -1.02 -19.29
CA ASN A 67 -6.70 -2.43 -19.16
C ASN A 67 -7.77 -3.11 -18.30
N THR A 68 -8.25 -4.26 -18.77
CA THR A 68 -9.19 -5.13 -18.06
C THR A 68 -8.56 -6.50 -17.92
N PHE A 69 -9.00 -7.27 -16.94
CA PHE A 69 -8.34 -8.51 -16.56
C PHE A 69 -9.29 -9.72 -16.62
N GLU A 70 -8.80 -10.89 -16.20
CA GLU A 70 -9.60 -12.11 -16.14
C GLU A 70 -10.74 -11.98 -15.13
N SER A 71 -10.47 -11.35 -13.97
CA SER A 71 -11.53 -10.93 -13.07
C SER A 71 -12.25 -9.70 -13.64
N PRO A 72 -13.59 -9.73 -13.74
CA PRO A 72 -14.37 -8.62 -14.27
C PRO A 72 -14.47 -7.44 -13.30
N ASN A 73 -13.96 -7.60 -12.07
CA ASN A 73 -14.13 -6.63 -10.99
C ASN A 73 -13.03 -5.57 -10.91
N TYR A 74 -12.12 -5.58 -11.89
CA TYR A 74 -10.98 -4.67 -11.96
C TYR A 74 -10.84 -4.00 -13.33
N MET A 75 -10.42 -2.74 -13.29
CA MET A 75 -10.01 -1.98 -14.46
C MET A 75 -8.82 -1.09 -14.08
N ILE A 76 -7.83 -0.99 -14.96
CA ILE A 76 -6.74 -0.02 -14.82
C ILE A 76 -6.87 1.05 -15.88
N LEU A 77 -6.82 2.32 -15.47
CA LEU A 77 -6.73 3.48 -16.34
C LEU A 77 -5.32 4.05 -16.25
N TYR A 78 -4.64 4.21 -17.38
CA TYR A 78 -3.45 5.07 -17.43
C TYR A 78 -3.87 6.43 -17.95
N LEU A 79 -3.57 7.46 -17.17
CA LEU A 79 -3.88 8.85 -17.45
C LEU A 79 -2.59 9.63 -17.72
N ASP A 80 -2.69 10.62 -18.60
CA ASP A 80 -1.75 11.72 -18.72
C ASP A 80 -2.34 12.94 -18.01
N VAL A 81 -1.64 13.42 -16.98
CA VAL A 81 -2.03 14.59 -16.16
C VAL A 81 -1.00 15.72 -16.25
N GLU A 82 -0.14 15.75 -17.28
CA GLU A 82 0.94 16.74 -17.43
C GLU A 82 0.43 18.19 -17.35
N ASN A 83 -0.72 18.46 -17.98
CA ASN A 83 -1.31 19.79 -18.08
C ASN A 83 -2.45 20.01 -17.07
N ALA A 84 -2.74 19.02 -16.25
CA ALA A 84 -3.85 19.07 -15.31
C ALA A 84 -3.58 20.10 -14.21
N LYS A 85 -4.63 20.79 -13.77
CA LYS A 85 -4.57 21.75 -12.66
C LYS A 85 -5.11 21.09 -11.39
N PRO A 86 -4.73 21.60 -10.20
CA PRO A 86 -5.38 21.19 -8.97
C PRO A 86 -6.90 21.39 -9.04
N GLY A 87 -7.66 20.39 -8.63
CA GLY A 87 -9.11 20.36 -8.72
C GLY A 87 -9.65 18.94 -8.85
N THR A 88 -10.94 18.83 -9.12
CA THR A 88 -11.63 17.56 -9.34
C THR A 88 -12.03 17.41 -10.79
N PHE A 89 -11.94 16.19 -11.33
CA PHE A 89 -12.49 15.84 -12.64
C PHE A 89 -13.31 14.56 -12.54
N ASP A 90 -14.33 14.45 -13.39
CA ASP A 90 -15.24 13.31 -13.37
C ASP A 90 -14.81 12.24 -14.39
N ILE A 91 -14.73 11.00 -13.92
CA ILE A 91 -14.58 9.80 -14.74
C ILE A 91 -15.96 9.16 -14.89
N THR A 92 -16.49 9.20 -16.11
CA THR A 92 -17.79 8.61 -16.44
C THR A 92 -17.62 7.22 -17.03
N PHE A 93 -18.16 6.21 -16.35
CA PHE A 93 -18.16 4.80 -16.77
C PHE A 93 -19.50 4.46 -17.40
N ARG A 94 -19.53 4.00 -18.66
CA ARG A 94 -20.76 3.64 -19.39
C ARG A 94 -20.78 2.19 -19.85
N ASP A 95 -21.90 1.50 -19.63
CA ASP A 95 -22.19 0.18 -20.20
C ASP A 95 -23.64 0.16 -20.72
N GLY A 96 -23.80 0.39 -22.03
CA GLY A 96 -25.11 0.57 -22.66
C GLY A 96 -25.88 1.74 -22.05
N LYS A 97 -26.95 1.45 -21.29
CA LYS A 97 -27.77 2.44 -20.58
C LYS A 97 -27.31 2.70 -19.14
N LYS A 98 -26.43 1.85 -18.60
CA LYS A 98 -25.89 2.02 -17.25
C LYS A 98 -24.79 3.08 -17.30
N GLN A 99 -24.80 3.96 -16.30
CA GLN A 99 -23.79 5.00 -16.15
C GLN A 99 -23.45 5.14 -14.67
N MET A 100 -22.16 5.26 -14.39
CA MET A 100 -21.61 5.66 -13.09
C MET A 100 -20.66 6.83 -13.31
N VAL A 101 -20.56 7.72 -12.32
CA VAL A 101 -19.63 8.85 -12.34
C VAL A 101 -18.82 8.78 -11.06
N TYR A 102 -17.51 8.84 -11.19
CA TYR A 102 -16.57 8.92 -10.08
C TYR A 102 -15.81 10.25 -10.17
N SER A 103 -15.88 11.07 -9.14
CA SER A 103 -15.13 12.33 -9.08
C SER A 103 -13.74 12.05 -8.48
N TYR A 104 -12.69 12.33 -9.24
CA TYR A 104 -11.31 12.10 -8.84
C TYR A 104 -10.60 13.44 -8.58
N GLU A 105 -9.81 13.52 -7.52
CA GLU A 105 -9.14 14.75 -7.09
C GLU A 105 -7.64 14.74 -7.45
N LEU A 106 -7.18 15.84 -8.06
CA LEU A 106 -5.77 16.22 -8.11
C LEU A 106 -5.55 17.37 -7.13
N LYS A 107 -4.81 17.13 -6.06
CA LYS A 107 -4.47 18.13 -5.06
C LYS A 107 -3.39 19.08 -5.56
N GLN A 108 -3.36 20.25 -4.94
CA GLN A 108 -2.23 21.16 -5.06
C GLN A 108 -1.08 20.68 -4.18
N ARG A 109 0.12 20.58 -4.75
CA ARG A 109 1.33 20.26 -3.99
C ARG A 109 1.70 21.39 -3.04
N ARG A 110 2.38 21.05 -1.94
CA ARG A 110 3.05 22.07 -1.13
C ARG A 110 4.14 22.73 -1.98
N PRO A 111 4.37 24.06 -1.87
CA PRO A 111 5.35 24.75 -2.71
C PRO A 111 6.79 24.26 -2.54
N SER A 112 7.10 23.63 -1.41
CA SER A 112 8.42 23.11 -1.07
C SER A 112 8.33 21.67 -0.57
N THR A 113 9.45 20.95 -0.69
CA THR A 113 9.71 19.63 -0.09
C THR A 113 10.79 19.71 1.01
N ASP A 114 11.05 20.90 1.56
CA ASP A 114 12.05 21.10 2.62
C ASP A 114 11.70 20.38 3.94
N ASP A 115 10.42 20.03 4.13
CA ASP A 115 9.89 19.20 5.20
C ASP A 115 10.01 17.69 4.94
N ILE A 116 10.51 17.29 3.76
CA ILE A 116 10.83 15.89 3.44
C ILE A 116 12.35 15.78 3.35
N GLN A 117 13.00 15.40 4.44
CA GLN A 117 14.46 15.31 4.52
C GLN A 117 14.86 13.97 5.11
N GLY A 118 15.43 13.11 4.28
CA GLY A 118 15.98 11.83 4.71
C GLY A 118 16.97 12.00 5.87
N TYR A 119 17.06 10.95 6.69
CA TYR A 119 18.03 10.91 7.77
C TYR A 119 19.45 10.65 7.22
N ASP A 120 20.47 11.07 7.96
CA ASP A 120 21.87 10.80 7.64
C ASP A 120 22.65 10.27 8.85
N SER A 121 23.99 10.28 8.80
CA SER A 121 24.83 9.76 9.89
C SER A 121 24.83 10.64 11.16
N SER A 122 24.21 11.81 11.13
CA SER A 122 23.99 12.64 12.32
C SER A 122 22.74 12.24 13.10
N ASP A 123 21.87 11.41 12.52
CA ASP A 123 20.61 11.01 13.13
C ASP A 123 20.72 9.80 14.06
N VAL A 124 19.88 9.77 15.08
CA VAL A 124 19.66 8.63 15.97
C VAL A 124 18.24 8.10 15.75
N LEU A 125 18.14 6.90 15.17
CA LEU A 125 16.87 6.24 14.87
C LEU A 125 16.36 5.43 16.05
N TYR A 126 15.10 5.63 16.43
CA TYR A 126 14.40 4.81 17.42
C TYR A 126 13.31 3.98 16.75
N LEU A 127 13.45 2.65 16.80
CA LEU A 127 12.44 1.73 16.27
C LEU A 127 11.28 1.58 17.25
N VAL A 128 10.08 1.82 16.75
CA VAL A 128 8.81 1.71 17.49
C VAL A 128 7.94 0.66 16.83
N MET A 129 7.47 -0.30 17.62
CA MET A 129 6.35 -1.16 17.22
C MET A 129 5.06 -0.53 17.76
N PRO A 130 4.19 0.05 16.92
CA PRO A 130 3.06 0.86 17.38
C PRO A 130 2.18 0.14 18.41
N ASP A 131 1.77 -1.10 18.12
CA ASP A 131 0.92 -1.92 19.02
C ASP A 131 1.51 -2.16 20.41
N ARG A 132 2.83 -1.97 20.59
CA ARG A 132 3.56 -2.33 21.82
C ARG A 132 4.19 -1.16 22.55
N PHE A 133 4.13 0.05 21.99
CA PHE A 133 4.80 1.19 22.57
C PHE A 133 3.97 1.87 23.65
N ALA A 134 2.84 2.48 23.27
CA ALA A 134 1.94 3.16 24.19
C ALA A 134 0.52 3.16 23.61
N ASN A 135 -0.48 2.97 24.46
CA ASN A 135 -1.90 3.03 24.11
C ASN A 135 -2.43 4.39 24.59
N GLY A 136 -2.68 5.30 23.63
CA GLY A 136 -3.19 6.64 23.88
C GLY A 136 -4.71 6.76 23.69
N ASP A 137 -5.34 5.83 22.98
CA ASP A 137 -6.79 5.75 22.80
C ASP A 137 -7.31 4.30 22.85
N PRO A 138 -7.71 3.82 24.04
CA PRO A 138 -8.29 2.48 24.19
C PRO A 138 -9.59 2.23 23.41
N LEU A 139 -10.23 3.27 22.85
CA LEU A 139 -11.45 3.13 22.07
C LEU A 139 -11.18 2.54 20.68
N ASN A 140 -9.97 2.66 20.16
CA ASN A 140 -9.58 2.09 18.86
C ASN A 140 -9.06 0.63 18.97
N ASP A 141 -8.84 0.12 20.19
CA ASP A 141 -8.32 -1.23 20.40
C ASP A 141 -9.21 -2.28 19.71
N GLN A 142 -10.54 -2.16 19.90
CA GLN A 142 -11.56 -3.06 19.38
C GLN A 142 -12.50 -2.36 18.39
N VAL A 143 -12.18 -2.42 17.09
CA VAL A 143 -13.03 -1.91 16.01
C VAL A 143 -13.53 -3.06 15.11
N PRO A 144 -14.63 -2.86 14.36
CA PRO A 144 -15.09 -3.84 13.39
C PRO A 144 -14.05 -4.06 12.28
N MET A 145 -13.58 -5.30 12.14
CA MET A 145 -12.69 -5.78 11.08
C MET A 145 -13.31 -7.01 10.41
N SER A 146 -12.78 -7.44 9.27
CA SER A 146 -13.25 -8.64 8.56
C SER A 146 -12.79 -9.92 9.27
N ALA A 147 -11.59 -9.91 9.86
CA ALA A 147 -11.11 -10.99 10.72
C ALA A 147 -11.39 -10.69 12.20
N GLU A 148 -11.87 -11.69 12.93
CA GLU A 148 -11.89 -11.66 14.39
C GLU A 148 -10.45 -11.61 14.93
N TYR A 149 -10.17 -10.73 15.89
CA TYR A 149 -8.87 -10.64 16.56
C TYR A 149 -9.05 -10.43 18.06
N GLN A 150 -7.98 -10.64 18.83
CA GLN A 150 -7.98 -10.49 20.30
C GLN A 150 -7.10 -9.32 20.72
N ILE A 151 -7.55 -8.58 21.74
CA ILE A 151 -6.74 -7.63 22.50
C ILE A 151 -6.44 -8.28 23.85
N ASP A 152 -5.19 -8.64 24.06
CA ASP A 152 -4.76 -9.35 25.27
C ASP A 152 -3.25 -9.16 25.47
N ARG A 153 -2.89 -8.21 26.35
CA ARG A 153 -1.50 -7.91 26.69
C ARG A 153 -0.73 -9.10 27.28
N SER A 154 -1.42 -10.13 27.77
CA SER A 154 -0.78 -11.34 28.29
C SER A 154 -0.37 -12.33 27.18
N LYS A 155 -0.91 -12.18 25.97
CA LYS A 155 -0.66 -13.07 24.84
C LYS A 155 0.26 -12.43 23.81
N PHE A 156 1.36 -13.13 23.51
CA PHE A 156 2.38 -12.63 22.58
C PHE A 156 1.85 -12.33 21.17
N LEU A 157 0.94 -13.16 20.64
CA LEU A 157 0.40 -13.02 19.28
C LEU A 157 -0.87 -12.16 19.18
N ALA A 158 -1.40 -11.71 20.32
CA ALA A 158 -2.55 -10.82 20.35
C ALA A 158 -2.10 -9.36 20.16
N ARG A 159 -3.07 -8.49 19.87
CA ARG A 159 -2.87 -7.05 19.92
C ARG A 159 -2.81 -6.58 21.37
N HIS A 160 -1.99 -5.58 21.63
CA HIS A 160 -1.76 -5.01 22.97
C HIS A 160 -2.32 -3.59 23.08
N GLY A 161 -2.75 -3.02 21.96
CA GLY A 161 -3.53 -1.78 21.90
C GLY A 161 -2.68 -0.52 21.80
N GLY A 162 -1.37 -0.62 21.57
CA GLY A 162 -0.58 0.57 21.28
C GLY A 162 -1.01 1.19 19.94
N ASP A 163 -0.96 2.52 19.85
CA ASP A 163 -1.53 3.29 18.75
C ASP A 163 -0.73 4.56 18.44
N LEU A 164 -1.10 5.25 17.35
CA LEU A 164 -0.39 6.45 16.89
C LEU A 164 -0.53 7.61 17.89
N LYS A 165 -1.68 7.71 18.55
CA LYS A 165 -1.88 8.70 19.62
C LYS A 165 -0.93 8.48 20.78
N GLY A 166 -0.72 7.23 21.20
CA GLY A 166 0.24 6.90 22.24
C GLY A 166 1.67 7.29 21.86
N ILE A 167 2.05 7.09 20.59
CA ILE A 167 3.36 7.56 20.10
C ILE A 167 3.44 9.10 20.15
N GLU A 168 2.39 9.79 19.68
CA GLU A 168 2.28 11.25 19.69
C GLU A 168 2.44 11.82 21.10
N ASP A 169 1.74 11.24 22.08
CA ASP A 169 1.76 11.65 23.49
C ASP A 169 3.15 11.47 24.15
N HIS A 170 4.04 10.70 23.53
CA HIS A 170 5.38 10.36 24.05
C HIS A 170 6.53 10.88 23.17
N LEU A 171 6.27 11.77 22.20
CA LEU A 171 7.34 12.37 21.40
C LEU A 171 8.35 13.16 22.25
N ASP A 172 7.91 13.84 23.32
CA ASP A 172 8.81 14.57 24.24
C ASP A 172 9.82 13.63 24.90
N TYR A 173 9.41 12.42 25.27
CA TYR A 173 10.32 11.41 25.82
C TYR A 173 11.40 11.01 24.80
N LEU A 174 11.04 10.88 23.51
CA LEU A 174 11.98 10.52 22.46
C LEU A 174 13.00 11.65 22.21
N VAL A 175 12.53 12.90 22.20
CA VAL A 175 13.41 14.08 22.09
C VAL A 175 14.35 14.17 23.28
N ASP A 176 13.86 14.00 24.51
CA ASP A 176 14.68 14.02 25.73
C ASP A 176 15.75 12.92 25.75
N LEU A 177 15.48 11.77 25.11
CA LEU A 177 16.43 10.68 24.94
C LEU A 177 17.55 11.01 23.92
N GLY A 178 17.37 12.05 23.10
CA GLY A 178 18.28 12.44 22.02
C GLY A 178 18.00 11.76 20.69
N VAL A 179 16.79 11.19 20.51
CA VAL A 179 16.33 10.65 19.23
C VAL A 179 16.08 11.80 18.26
N THR A 180 16.42 11.59 16.99
CA THR A 180 16.16 12.57 15.90
C THR A 180 15.33 11.98 14.77
N ALA A 181 15.08 10.66 14.79
CA ALA A 181 14.23 9.99 13.84
C ALA A 181 13.49 8.81 14.50
N ILE A 182 12.21 8.62 14.17
CA ILE A 182 11.43 7.45 14.58
C ILE A 182 11.18 6.54 13.37
N TRP A 183 11.41 5.25 13.53
CA TRP A 183 11.04 4.24 12.55
C TRP A 183 9.88 3.44 13.13
N LEU A 184 8.72 3.55 12.49
CA LEU A 184 7.56 2.75 12.89
C LEU A 184 7.57 1.45 12.10
N ASN A 185 7.39 0.30 12.77
CA ASN A 185 6.95 -0.91 12.08
C ASN A 185 5.67 -0.63 11.26
N PRO A 186 5.34 -1.47 10.27
CA PRO A 186 4.32 -1.14 9.28
C PRO A 186 2.98 -0.77 9.93
N VAL A 187 2.42 0.36 9.50
CA VAL A 187 1.19 0.95 10.04
C VAL A 187 -0.03 0.69 9.16
N LEU A 188 0.18 0.18 7.94
CA LEU A 188 -0.89 -0.12 6.99
C LEU A 188 -1.81 -1.23 7.51
N GLU A 189 -3.06 -1.24 7.04
CA GLU A 189 -4.07 -2.16 7.56
C GLU A 189 -3.59 -3.62 7.47
N ASN A 190 -3.72 -4.33 8.59
CA ASN A 190 -3.37 -5.74 8.68
C ASN A 190 -4.54 -6.55 9.24
N ASP A 191 -5.54 -6.83 8.41
CA ASP A 191 -6.73 -7.57 8.81
C ASP A 191 -6.47 -9.09 8.83
N ALA A 192 -6.05 -9.61 9.98
CA ALA A 192 -5.76 -11.03 10.17
C ALA A 192 -6.19 -11.53 11.56
N ARG A 193 -6.57 -12.81 11.63
CA ARG A 193 -7.06 -13.45 12.86
C ARG A 193 -6.02 -13.52 13.99
N GLY A 194 -4.74 -13.51 13.64
CA GLY A 194 -3.62 -13.51 14.56
C GLY A 194 -2.39 -12.93 13.88
N GLY A 195 -1.44 -12.41 14.67
CA GLY A 195 -0.24 -11.77 14.13
C GLY A 195 -0.44 -10.34 13.62
N SER A 196 -1.68 -9.86 13.45
CA SER A 196 -1.95 -8.52 12.90
C SER A 196 -1.25 -7.35 13.61
N TYR A 197 -0.81 -7.54 14.85
CA TYR A 197 -0.05 -6.55 15.60
C TYR A 197 1.27 -6.12 14.94
N HIS A 198 1.90 -6.97 14.12
CA HIS A 198 3.23 -6.70 13.58
C HIS A 198 3.22 -5.89 12.28
N GLY A 199 2.08 -5.80 11.58
CA GLY A 199 1.91 -4.96 10.38
C GLY A 199 2.35 -5.54 9.03
N TYR A 200 3.36 -6.42 8.97
CA TYR A 200 3.97 -6.94 7.72
C TYR A 200 3.08 -7.68 6.68
N PHE A 201 1.83 -8.06 7.00
CA PHE A 201 0.88 -8.71 6.08
C PHE A 201 -0.26 -7.76 5.64
N SER A 202 0.08 -6.70 4.92
CA SER A 202 -0.89 -5.65 4.54
C SER A 202 -2.13 -6.20 3.80
N THR A 203 -3.32 -5.78 4.22
CA THR A 203 -4.60 -6.07 3.57
C THR A 203 -5.18 -4.86 2.83
N ASP A 204 -4.73 -3.65 3.16
CA ASP A 204 -4.98 -2.41 2.42
C ASP A 204 -3.71 -1.54 2.46
N MET A 205 -3.21 -1.12 1.29
CA MET A 205 -1.96 -0.36 1.19
C MET A 205 -2.16 1.16 1.23
N TYR A 206 -3.39 1.67 1.12
CA TYR A 206 -3.72 3.10 1.13
C TYR A 206 -4.38 3.55 2.44
N HIS A 207 -4.61 2.62 3.37
CA HIS A 207 -5.16 2.90 4.70
C HIS A 207 -4.24 2.41 5.81
N VAL A 208 -3.92 3.31 6.74
CA VAL A 208 -3.38 2.99 8.06
C VAL A 208 -4.43 2.18 8.81
N ASP A 209 -3.96 1.19 9.56
CA ASP A 209 -4.81 0.31 10.36
C ASP A 209 -5.68 1.13 11.32
N ARG A 210 -7.00 0.91 11.26
CA ARG A 210 -7.97 1.65 12.07
C ARG A 210 -7.79 1.44 13.58
N ARG A 211 -7.11 0.36 13.98
CA ARG A 211 -6.74 0.09 15.37
C ARG A 211 -5.52 0.87 15.83
N LEU A 212 -4.87 1.60 14.93
CA LEU A 212 -3.76 2.52 15.24
C LEU A 212 -4.20 3.98 15.16
N GLY A 213 -5.33 4.30 14.54
CA GLY A 213 -5.91 5.65 14.44
C GLY A 213 -6.37 6.05 13.02
N GLY A 214 -5.74 5.48 11.99
CA GLY A 214 -6.05 5.80 10.58
C GLY A 214 -5.16 6.88 9.96
N ASN A 215 -5.49 7.26 8.72
CA ASN A 215 -4.61 8.06 7.86
C ASN A 215 -4.35 9.46 8.44
N GLU A 216 -5.38 10.13 8.92
CA GLU A 216 -5.29 11.49 9.46
C GLU A 216 -4.49 11.55 10.76
N ASP A 217 -4.62 10.53 11.63
CA ASP A 217 -3.81 10.40 12.84
C ASP A 217 -2.33 10.16 12.51
N TYR A 218 -2.02 9.45 11.42
CA TYR A 218 -0.64 9.26 10.96
C TYR A 218 -0.03 10.57 10.45
N CYS A 219 -0.77 11.33 9.65
CA CYS A 219 -0.36 12.68 9.23
C CYS A 219 -0.14 13.61 10.43
N ARG A 220 -1.04 13.57 11.42
CA ARG A 220 -0.91 14.38 12.65
C ARG A 220 0.32 13.99 13.46
N LEU A 221 0.60 12.70 13.61
CA LEU A 221 1.81 12.22 14.28
C LEU A 221 3.07 12.74 13.60
N ILE A 222 3.14 12.66 12.26
CA ILE A 222 4.31 13.13 11.49
C ILE A 222 4.47 14.64 11.62
N GLU A 223 3.38 15.41 11.51
CA GLU A 223 3.41 16.86 11.73
C GLU A 223 3.94 17.20 13.14
N LYS A 224 3.48 16.50 14.18
CA LYS A 224 3.93 16.69 15.56
C LYS A 224 5.39 16.24 15.79
N ALA A 225 5.84 15.21 15.07
CA ALA A 225 7.23 14.78 15.06
C ALA A 225 8.12 15.87 14.42
N HIS A 226 7.73 16.39 13.25
CA HIS A 226 8.43 17.46 12.56
C HIS A 226 8.51 18.75 13.38
N GLU A 227 7.43 19.13 14.09
CA GLU A 227 7.44 20.28 15.04
C GLU A 227 8.52 20.15 16.12
N LYS A 228 8.93 18.92 16.44
CA LYS A 228 9.96 18.59 17.42
C LYS A 228 11.32 18.27 16.79
N GLY A 229 11.47 18.42 15.47
CA GLY A 229 12.69 18.11 14.74
C GLY A 229 12.96 16.61 14.58
N LEU A 230 11.94 15.77 14.75
CA LEU A 230 12.02 14.33 14.53
C LEU A 230 11.64 13.99 13.08
N ARG A 231 12.46 13.20 12.41
CA ARG A 231 12.11 12.57 11.12
C ARG A 231 11.25 11.33 11.34
N VAL A 232 10.43 10.96 10.36
CA VAL A 232 9.61 9.74 10.39
C VAL A 232 9.96 8.81 9.24
N VAL A 233 10.37 7.58 9.58
CA VAL A 233 10.67 6.50 8.65
C VAL A 233 9.47 5.55 8.58
N MET A 234 8.91 5.40 7.39
CA MET A 234 7.83 4.45 7.12
C MET A 234 8.40 3.09 6.74
N ASP A 235 7.84 2.03 7.31
CA ASP A 235 8.16 0.65 6.95
C ASP A 235 7.18 0.14 5.90
N ILE A 236 7.71 -0.26 4.73
CA ILE A 236 6.91 -0.74 3.60
C ILE A 236 7.37 -2.13 3.15
N ILE A 237 6.44 -2.87 2.55
CA ILE A 237 6.62 -4.26 2.12
C ILE A 237 6.14 -4.37 0.68
N PHE A 238 7.04 -4.71 -0.25
CA PHE A 238 6.64 -4.97 -1.64
C PHE A 238 6.57 -6.44 -1.98
N ASN A 239 7.24 -7.30 -1.21
CA ASN A 239 7.32 -8.71 -1.56
C ASN A 239 5.96 -9.41 -1.51
N HIS A 240 5.19 -9.14 -0.46
CA HIS A 240 4.03 -9.95 -0.12
C HIS A 240 2.89 -9.15 0.51
N ILE A 241 1.70 -9.74 0.50
CA ILE A 241 0.46 -9.19 1.05
C ILE A 241 -0.22 -10.17 2.01
N GLY A 242 -1.15 -9.65 2.80
CA GLY A 242 -1.95 -10.45 3.71
C GLY A 242 -3.01 -11.31 3.01
N PRO A 243 -3.44 -12.43 3.64
CA PRO A 243 -4.35 -13.39 3.02
C PRO A 243 -5.77 -12.86 2.80
N LEU A 244 -6.14 -11.75 3.44
CA LEU A 244 -7.43 -11.08 3.22
C LEU A 244 -7.32 -9.85 2.31
N HIS A 245 -6.15 -9.60 1.71
CA HIS A 245 -6.01 -8.53 0.72
C HIS A 245 -6.92 -8.82 -0.49
N PRO A 246 -7.59 -7.81 -1.09
CA PRO A 246 -8.52 -8.01 -2.20
C PRO A 246 -7.94 -8.79 -3.39
N TRP A 247 -6.67 -8.57 -3.71
CA TRP A 247 -5.96 -9.32 -4.77
C TRP A 247 -5.76 -10.81 -4.47
N VAL A 248 -5.93 -11.25 -3.23
CA VAL A 248 -5.92 -12.68 -2.86
C VAL A 248 -7.32 -13.27 -2.97
N LEU A 249 -8.33 -12.51 -2.55
CA LEU A 249 -9.72 -12.95 -2.55
C LEU A 249 -10.33 -13.00 -3.96
N ASP A 250 -9.92 -12.08 -4.83
CA ASP A 250 -10.30 -11.98 -6.23
C ASP A 250 -9.10 -11.44 -7.04
N PRO A 251 -8.14 -12.29 -7.43
CA PRO A 251 -6.97 -11.85 -8.18
C PRO A 251 -7.38 -11.23 -9.53
N PRO A 252 -6.86 -10.05 -9.91
CA PRO A 252 -7.17 -9.46 -11.21
C PRO A 252 -6.86 -10.41 -12.38
N ALA A 253 -5.70 -11.07 -12.36
CA ALA A 253 -5.26 -12.04 -13.35
C ALA A 253 -4.47 -13.20 -12.70
N LYS A 254 -4.29 -14.31 -13.42
CA LYS A 254 -3.47 -15.46 -12.95
C LYS A 254 -2.05 -15.09 -12.53
N ASP A 255 -1.42 -14.15 -13.22
CA ASP A 255 -0.03 -13.76 -13.00
C ASP A 255 0.13 -12.65 -11.94
N TRP A 256 -0.90 -12.38 -11.14
CA TRP A 256 -0.85 -11.35 -10.09
C TRP A 256 -0.06 -11.79 -8.85
N ILE A 257 -0.07 -13.10 -8.59
CA ILE A 257 0.61 -13.77 -7.47
C ILE A 257 1.65 -14.72 -8.06
N ASN A 258 2.87 -14.72 -7.51
CA ASN A 258 3.92 -15.62 -7.94
C ASN A 258 3.67 -17.05 -7.42
N GLU A 259 4.08 -18.04 -8.21
CA GLU A 259 4.12 -19.45 -7.80
C GLU A 259 5.56 -19.89 -7.60
N SER A 260 5.91 -20.26 -6.36
CA SER A 260 7.23 -20.78 -6.05
C SER A 260 7.40 -22.24 -6.47
N PRO A 261 8.56 -22.64 -7.03
CA PRO A 261 8.90 -24.05 -7.21
C PRO A 261 9.18 -24.79 -5.89
N SER A 262 9.22 -24.09 -4.75
CA SER A 262 9.34 -24.67 -3.40
C SER A 262 8.47 -23.93 -2.38
N PRO A 263 7.57 -24.63 -1.65
CA PRO A 263 6.74 -23.99 -0.62
C PRO A 263 7.51 -23.58 0.64
N ARG A 264 8.80 -23.96 0.76
CA ARG A 264 9.62 -23.67 1.95
C ARG A 264 10.54 -22.46 1.77
N GLY A 265 10.75 -22.01 0.54
CA GLY A 265 11.83 -21.09 0.21
C GLY A 265 13.21 -21.69 0.45
N ASN A 266 14.25 -20.90 0.16
CA ASN A 266 15.64 -21.24 0.45
C ASN A 266 16.40 -20.11 1.15
N HIS A 267 15.88 -18.87 1.12
CA HIS A 267 16.54 -17.66 1.64
C HIS A 267 17.98 -17.46 1.12
N GLN A 268 18.32 -18.04 -0.03
CA GLN A 268 19.67 -18.01 -0.62
C GLN A 268 19.94 -16.68 -1.31
N LYS A 269 20.13 -15.61 -0.52
CA LYS A 269 20.38 -14.26 -1.04
C LYS A 269 21.70 -14.14 -1.83
N SER A 270 22.60 -15.12 -1.72
CA SER A 270 23.82 -15.16 -2.52
C SER A 270 23.55 -15.28 -4.03
N VAL A 271 22.38 -15.75 -4.46
CA VAL A 271 22.03 -15.90 -5.88
C VAL A 271 22.17 -14.59 -6.68
N PHE A 272 22.07 -13.44 -6.03
CA PHE A 272 22.20 -12.14 -6.70
C PHE A 272 23.65 -11.79 -7.09
N TYR A 273 24.63 -12.35 -6.38
CA TYR A 273 26.06 -12.03 -6.54
C TYR A 273 26.95 -13.28 -6.63
N ASP A 274 26.36 -14.46 -6.83
CA ASP A 274 27.06 -15.70 -7.12
C ASP A 274 26.95 -16.01 -8.63
N PRO A 275 28.07 -15.97 -9.39
CA PRO A 275 28.06 -16.30 -10.81
C PRO A 275 27.77 -17.79 -11.10
N TYR A 276 27.72 -18.63 -10.06
CA TYR A 276 27.43 -20.06 -10.15
C TYR A 276 26.06 -20.43 -9.57
N ALA A 277 25.22 -19.44 -9.26
CA ALA A 277 23.88 -19.66 -8.75
C ALA A 277 23.07 -20.56 -9.71
N SER A 278 22.36 -21.55 -9.15
CA SER A 278 21.48 -22.41 -9.94
C SER A 278 20.20 -21.67 -10.32
N ASP A 279 19.63 -22.00 -11.49
CA ASP A 279 18.33 -21.45 -11.90
C ASP A 279 17.24 -21.80 -10.87
N TYR A 280 17.25 -23.04 -10.35
CA TYR A 280 16.29 -23.49 -9.35
C TYR A 280 16.37 -22.67 -8.05
N ASP A 281 17.56 -22.46 -7.49
CA ASP A 281 17.70 -21.67 -6.27
C ASP A 281 17.35 -20.19 -6.49
N THR A 282 17.62 -19.69 -7.69
CA THR A 282 17.24 -18.33 -8.10
C THR A 282 15.73 -18.18 -8.13
N ASP A 283 15.02 -19.11 -8.76
CA ASP A 283 13.56 -19.08 -8.84
C ASP A 283 12.91 -19.28 -7.47
N VAL A 284 13.43 -20.20 -6.64
CA VAL A 284 12.97 -20.35 -5.25
C VAL A 284 13.19 -19.06 -4.45
N MET A 285 14.35 -18.40 -4.56
CA MET A 285 14.63 -17.18 -3.80
C MET A 285 13.73 -16.02 -4.22
N LYS A 286 13.45 -15.89 -5.52
CA LYS A 286 12.64 -14.79 -6.09
C LYS A 286 11.15 -14.97 -5.92
N TYR A 287 10.65 -16.21 -5.91
CA TYR A 287 9.21 -16.47 -5.97
C TYR A 287 8.69 -17.17 -4.70
N SER A 288 9.57 -17.55 -3.78
CA SER A 288 9.15 -18.03 -2.46
C SER A 288 8.92 -16.86 -1.52
N GLY A 289 7.69 -16.37 -1.48
CA GLY A 289 7.32 -15.29 -0.57
C GLY A 289 7.16 -15.72 0.89
N PHE A 290 6.96 -14.69 1.71
CA PHE A 290 6.41 -14.80 3.06
C PHE A 290 4.87 -14.70 2.95
N HIS A 291 4.17 -15.85 2.92
CA HIS A 291 2.73 -15.95 2.62
C HIS A 291 2.36 -15.77 1.14
N VAL A 292 1.82 -14.61 0.74
CA VAL A 292 1.28 -14.38 -0.61
C VAL A 292 2.19 -13.43 -1.36
N ASP A 293 3.04 -13.99 -2.21
CA ASP A 293 4.03 -13.27 -3.01
C ASP A 293 3.40 -12.60 -4.23
N ILE A 294 3.54 -11.28 -4.38
CA ILE A 294 2.94 -10.57 -5.52
C ILE A 294 3.94 -10.48 -6.68
N ASN A 295 3.47 -10.56 -7.92
CA ASN A 295 4.34 -10.53 -9.09
C ASN A 295 4.77 -9.09 -9.44
N GLN A 296 5.83 -8.57 -8.82
CA GLN A 296 6.25 -7.19 -9.10
C GLN A 296 6.90 -6.99 -10.47
N ALA A 297 7.19 -8.06 -11.22
CA ALA A 297 7.59 -7.96 -12.62
C ALA A 297 6.40 -7.61 -13.54
N ASN A 298 5.15 -7.78 -13.07
CA ASN A 298 3.97 -7.26 -13.76
C ASN A 298 3.98 -5.72 -13.71
N PRO A 299 3.96 -5.02 -14.86
CA PRO A 299 4.11 -3.56 -14.90
C PRO A 299 2.96 -2.81 -14.21
N HIS A 300 1.78 -3.41 -14.11
CA HIS A 300 0.64 -2.83 -13.40
C HIS A 300 0.86 -2.84 -11.88
N ILE A 301 1.42 -3.93 -11.35
CA ILE A 301 1.77 -4.07 -9.92
C ILE A 301 2.96 -3.15 -9.61
N ALA A 302 4.01 -3.17 -10.43
CA ALA A 302 5.16 -2.29 -10.27
C ALA A 302 4.74 -0.81 -10.16
N ARG A 303 3.92 -0.33 -11.10
CA ARG A 303 3.44 1.06 -11.09
C ARG A 303 2.53 1.34 -9.89
N TYR A 304 1.72 0.37 -9.46
CA TYR A 304 0.89 0.51 -8.26
C TYR A 304 1.73 0.75 -7.01
N LEU A 305 2.76 -0.06 -6.78
CA LEU A 305 3.63 0.02 -5.60
C LEU A 305 4.46 1.31 -5.60
N ILE A 306 4.98 1.71 -6.77
CA ILE A 306 5.72 2.97 -6.93
C ILE A 306 4.81 4.16 -6.59
N GLN A 307 3.60 4.19 -7.15
CA GLN A 307 2.64 5.27 -6.86
C GLN A 307 2.19 5.26 -5.40
N ASN A 308 1.99 4.08 -4.80
CA ASN A 308 1.64 3.97 -3.38
C ASN A 308 2.72 4.60 -2.49
N THR A 309 3.99 4.34 -2.78
CA THR A 309 5.10 4.98 -2.08
C THR A 309 5.08 6.50 -2.24
N ILE A 310 5.00 6.99 -3.48
CA ILE A 310 4.98 8.43 -3.77
C ILE A 310 3.76 9.09 -3.11
N TRP A 311 2.62 8.40 -3.06
CA TRP A 311 1.42 8.86 -2.39
C TRP A 311 1.65 9.05 -0.90
N TRP A 312 2.23 8.06 -0.21
CA TRP A 312 2.54 8.17 1.21
C TRP A 312 3.56 9.27 1.52
N ILE A 313 4.60 9.43 0.67
CA ILE A 313 5.56 10.52 0.80
C ILE A 313 4.85 11.88 0.69
N GLU A 314 4.03 12.09 -0.33
CA GLU A 314 3.41 13.40 -0.56
C GLU A 314 2.25 13.68 0.43
N TYR A 315 1.47 12.66 0.77
CA TYR A 315 0.32 12.75 1.68
C TYR A 315 0.73 12.97 3.13
N ALA A 316 1.59 12.09 3.64
CA ALA A 316 1.94 12.04 5.05
C ALA A 316 3.24 12.80 5.36
N ARG A 317 4.01 13.19 4.33
CA ARG A 317 5.30 13.89 4.47
C ARG A 317 6.34 13.07 5.24
N ILE A 318 6.33 11.75 5.05
CA ILE A 318 7.39 10.88 5.61
C ILE A 318 8.76 11.29 5.05
N ASP A 319 9.81 11.02 5.81
CA ASP A 319 11.18 11.48 5.51
C ASP A 319 12.05 10.41 4.86
N ALA A 320 11.74 9.15 5.16
CA ALA A 320 12.48 8.01 4.66
C ALA A 320 11.62 6.75 4.66
N ILE A 321 12.15 5.74 3.98
CA ILE A 321 11.58 4.40 3.95
C ILE A 321 12.56 3.38 4.49
N ARG A 322 12.07 2.49 5.35
CA ARG A 322 12.67 1.17 5.56
C ARG A 322 11.89 0.19 4.70
N GLN A 323 12.56 -0.43 3.73
CA GLN A 323 11.95 -1.42 2.86
C GLN A 323 12.25 -2.83 3.37
N ASP A 324 11.19 -3.52 3.79
CA ASP A 324 11.23 -4.89 4.27
C ASP A 324 11.67 -5.86 3.19
N THR A 325 12.30 -6.97 3.60
CA THR A 325 12.57 -8.13 2.75
C THR A 325 13.13 -7.75 1.37
N TYR A 326 14.07 -6.80 1.36
CA TYR A 326 14.54 -6.12 0.15
C TYR A 326 14.98 -7.06 -0.99
N PRO A 327 15.73 -8.15 -0.72
CA PRO A 327 16.18 -9.08 -1.76
C PRO A 327 15.09 -9.98 -2.34
N TYR A 328 13.87 -9.97 -1.82
CA TYR A 328 12.80 -10.87 -2.27
C TYR A 328 11.95 -10.23 -3.38
N ALA A 329 11.80 -8.91 -3.37
CA ALA A 329 11.09 -8.19 -4.43
C ALA A 329 11.87 -8.17 -5.76
N ASP A 330 11.15 -8.07 -6.89
CA ASP A 330 11.77 -7.99 -8.22
C ASP A 330 12.81 -6.87 -8.33
N TYR A 331 14.00 -7.22 -8.80
CA TYR A 331 15.16 -6.32 -8.85
C TYR A 331 14.92 -5.09 -9.75
N GLU A 332 14.35 -5.29 -10.94
CA GLU A 332 14.19 -4.20 -11.90
C GLU A 332 13.09 -3.23 -11.45
N MET A 333 12.01 -3.76 -10.89
CA MET A 333 10.98 -2.94 -10.24
C MET A 333 11.58 -2.13 -9.09
N MET A 334 12.35 -2.75 -8.20
CA MET A 334 12.98 -2.08 -7.06
C MET A 334 13.96 -0.99 -7.52
N ARG A 335 14.73 -1.25 -8.58
CA ARG A 335 15.62 -0.24 -9.19
C ARG A 335 14.81 0.94 -9.74
N GLN A 336 13.74 0.68 -10.49
CA GLN A 336 12.87 1.75 -11.01
C GLN A 336 12.19 2.54 -9.91
N TRP A 337 11.73 1.87 -8.85
CA TRP A 337 11.15 2.51 -7.67
C TRP A 337 12.12 3.50 -7.00
N ASN A 338 13.36 3.08 -6.75
CA ASN A 338 14.39 3.98 -6.21
C ASN A 338 14.61 5.19 -7.13
N LEU A 339 14.68 4.98 -8.45
CA LEU A 339 14.85 6.06 -9.41
C LEU A 339 13.66 7.03 -9.41
N ASP A 340 12.42 6.53 -9.40
CA ASP A 340 11.21 7.35 -9.40
C ASP A 340 11.07 8.15 -8.10
N VAL A 341 11.33 7.52 -6.95
CA VAL A 341 11.30 8.20 -5.64
C VAL A 341 12.37 9.28 -5.55
N MET A 342 13.62 8.98 -5.91
CA MET A 342 14.72 9.94 -5.86
C MET A 342 14.60 11.03 -6.92
N ALA A 343 13.97 10.73 -8.06
CA ALA A 343 13.62 11.73 -9.05
C ALA A 343 12.63 12.72 -8.45
N GLU A 344 11.57 12.27 -7.78
CA GLU A 344 10.55 13.13 -7.17
C GLU A 344 11.10 13.88 -5.93
N TYR A 345 11.78 13.17 -5.03
CA TYR A 345 12.28 13.64 -3.73
C TYR A 345 13.80 13.39 -3.58
N PRO A 346 14.66 14.28 -4.10
CA PRO A 346 16.10 14.03 -4.15
C PRO A 346 16.83 14.00 -2.79
N GLN A 347 16.19 14.51 -1.73
CA GLN A 347 16.72 14.49 -0.35
C GLN A 347 16.19 13.30 0.46
N PHE A 348 15.40 12.41 -0.14
CA PHE A 348 14.82 11.26 0.53
C PHE A 348 15.89 10.19 0.84
N ASN A 349 15.65 9.36 1.85
CA ASN A 349 16.50 8.21 2.14
C ASN A 349 15.69 6.90 2.13
N ILE A 350 16.30 5.83 1.65
CA ILE A 350 15.73 4.48 1.62
C ILE A 350 16.76 3.51 2.20
N VAL A 351 16.37 2.77 3.24
CA VAL A 351 17.14 1.67 3.79
C VAL A 351 16.47 0.34 3.49
N GLY A 352 17.15 -0.50 2.72
CA GLY A 352 16.69 -1.86 2.43
C GLY A 352 17.13 -2.85 3.51
N GLU A 353 16.20 -3.67 4.00
CA GLU A 353 16.55 -4.80 4.85
C GLU A 353 17.16 -5.94 4.01
N VAL A 354 18.48 -6.07 4.07
CA VAL A 354 19.23 -7.16 3.44
C VAL A 354 19.88 -8.02 4.52
N TRP A 355 19.11 -8.95 5.09
CA TRP A 355 19.60 -9.80 6.17
C TRP A 355 20.54 -10.89 5.64
N THR A 356 21.84 -10.60 5.68
CA THR A 356 22.94 -11.48 5.26
C THR A 356 24.07 -11.43 6.29
N GLU A 357 24.92 -12.46 6.32
CA GLU A 357 26.04 -12.57 7.26
C GLU A 357 27.35 -11.94 6.74
N HIS A 358 27.35 -11.36 5.53
CA HIS A 358 28.55 -10.90 4.86
C HIS A 358 28.37 -9.52 4.22
N ALA A 359 29.38 -8.66 4.35
CA ALA A 359 29.35 -7.29 3.84
C ALA A 359 29.15 -7.20 2.31
N ILE A 360 29.56 -8.22 1.56
CA ILE A 360 29.30 -8.31 0.11
C ILE A 360 27.80 -8.32 -0.16
N GLY A 361 27.04 -9.05 0.65
CA GLY A 361 25.60 -9.22 0.47
C GLY A 361 24.83 -7.93 0.64
N THR A 362 25.18 -7.12 1.63
CA THR A 362 24.56 -5.79 1.83
C THR A 362 25.07 -4.74 0.85
N SER A 363 26.39 -4.71 0.58
CA SER A 363 26.99 -3.69 -0.29
C SER A 363 26.60 -3.83 -1.76
N TRP A 364 26.19 -5.02 -2.23
CA TRP A 364 25.70 -5.21 -3.60
C TRP A 364 24.45 -4.36 -3.91
N TRP A 365 23.58 -4.13 -2.92
CA TRP A 365 22.32 -3.40 -3.11
C TRP A 365 22.46 -1.88 -2.98
N GLN A 366 23.58 -1.41 -2.44
CA GLN A 366 23.79 0.02 -2.25
C GLN A 366 23.92 0.72 -3.62
N LYS A 367 23.33 1.91 -3.73
CA LYS A 367 23.46 2.77 -4.91
C LYS A 367 24.94 2.92 -5.31
N ASP A 368 25.21 2.83 -6.61
CA ASP A 368 26.54 2.96 -7.21
C ASP A 368 27.57 1.91 -6.75
N SER A 369 27.10 0.78 -6.19
CA SER A 369 27.98 -0.31 -5.77
C SER A 369 28.77 -0.90 -6.95
N PRO A 370 30.11 -0.95 -6.89
CA PRO A 370 30.91 -1.54 -7.96
C PRO A 370 30.75 -3.06 -8.09
N LEU A 371 30.12 -3.70 -7.09
CA LEU A 371 29.83 -5.13 -7.09
C LEU A 371 28.58 -5.45 -7.94
N ASN A 372 27.70 -4.47 -8.11
CA ASN A 372 26.50 -4.61 -8.91
C ASN A 372 26.68 -3.90 -10.25
N LYS A 373 26.80 -4.70 -11.31
CA LYS A 373 27.03 -4.20 -12.68
C LYS A 373 25.75 -3.99 -13.48
N ARG A 374 24.57 -4.13 -12.85
CA ARG A 374 23.26 -4.07 -13.49
C ARG A 374 22.66 -2.67 -13.40
#